data_AF-A0A2U8WF87-F1
#
_entry.id   AF-A0A2U8WF87-F1
#
_cell.length_a   1.000
_cell.length_b   1.000
_cell.length_c   1.000
_cell.angle_alpha   90.00
_cell.angle_beta   90.00
_cell.angle_gamma   90.00
#
_symmetry.space_group_name_H-M   'P 1'
#
loop_
_entity.id
_entity.type
_entity.pdbx_description
1 polymer ?
#
loop_
_entity_poly.entity_id
_entity_poly.type
_entity_poly.pdbx_seq_one_letter_code
_entity_poly.pdbx_strand_id
1 'polypeptide(L)'
;MRLRLLPVLALFIAGPARAEPEPFRVDGLPRGEALSIRAEPDAGAEIVGEIPAGRRLLGFGCTNDTPSRTTWCRVKFGRSVGWARRRYLAPE
;
A
#
# COMPACT_ATOMS: atom_id res chain seq x y z
N MET A 1 -44.95 37.93 13.69
CA MET A 1 -45.08 36.68 12.90
C MET A 1 -44.21 36.79 11.66
N ARG A 2 -43.13 35.99 11.58
CA ARG A 2 -42.44 35.49 10.37
C ARG A 2 -41.20 34.72 10.83
N LEU A 3 -41.42 33.45 11.20
CA LEU A 3 -40.36 32.49 11.50
C LEU A 3 -39.70 32.12 10.17
N ARG A 4 -38.48 32.60 9.92
CA ARG A 4 -37.69 32.22 8.74
C ARG A 4 -36.99 30.89 9.06
N LEU A 5 -37.48 29.80 8.48
CA LEU A 5 -36.78 28.52 8.46
C LEU A 5 -35.48 28.69 7.63
N LEU A 6 -34.34 28.52 8.29
CA LEU A 6 -33.04 28.38 7.63
C LEU A 6 -32.83 26.90 7.24
N PRO A 7 -32.29 26.61 6.04
CA PRO A 7 -32.03 25.25 5.62
C PRO A 7 -30.87 24.67 6.44
N VAL A 8 -31.09 23.51 7.07
CA VAL A 8 -30.03 22.74 7.71
C VAL A 8 -29.18 22.14 6.60
N LEU A 9 -28.03 22.76 6.34
CA LEU A 9 -27.01 22.22 5.45
C LEU A 9 -26.45 20.95 6.11
N ALA A 10 -26.84 19.78 5.60
CA ALA A 10 -26.27 18.51 6.05
C ALA A 10 -24.78 18.46 5.65
N LEU A 11 -23.89 18.71 6.60
CA LEU A 11 -22.46 18.41 6.44
C LEU A 11 -22.32 16.88 6.33
N PHE A 12 -22.04 16.39 5.13
CA PHE A 12 -21.41 15.09 4.97
C PHE A 12 -20.05 15.15 5.65
N ILE A 13 -19.95 14.53 6.83
CA ILE A 13 -18.70 14.41 7.56
C ILE A 13 -17.84 13.44 6.75
N ALA A 14 -16.95 13.97 5.90
CA ALA A 14 -15.92 13.18 5.24
C ALA A 14 -14.98 12.65 6.33
N GLY A 15 -15.20 11.42 6.76
CA GLY A 15 -14.32 10.74 7.71
C GLY A 15 -12.92 10.56 7.10
N PRO A 16 -11.86 10.52 7.93
CA PRO A 16 -10.53 10.24 7.43
C PRO A 16 -10.50 8.87 6.76
N ALA A 17 -10.07 8.80 5.50
CA ALA A 17 -9.78 7.55 4.83
C ALA A 17 -8.59 6.89 5.56
N ARG A 18 -8.88 6.00 6.51
CA ARG A 18 -7.87 5.10 7.04
C ARG A 18 -7.49 4.17 5.88
N ALA A 19 -6.22 4.20 5.48
CA ALA A 19 -5.67 3.14 4.66
C ALA A 19 -5.67 1.87 5.53
N GLU A 20 -6.76 1.11 5.44
CA GLU A 20 -6.84 -0.20 6.07
C GLU A 20 -5.75 -1.10 5.45
N PRO A 21 -5.09 -1.96 6.25
CA PRO A 21 -4.12 -2.89 5.71
C PRO A 21 -4.77 -3.81 4.67
N GLU A 22 -4.24 -3.81 3.45
CA GLU A 22 -4.72 -4.67 2.35
C GLU A 22 -3.92 -5.98 2.35
N PRO A 23 -4.56 -7.16 2.42
CA PRO A 23 -3.86 -8.43 2.33
C PRO A 23 -3.41 -8.71 0.89
N PHE A 24 -2.16 -9.13 0.76
CA PHE A 24 -1.57 -9.53 -0.51
C PHE A 24 -0.87 -10.89 -0.40
N ARG A 25 -0.66 -11.52 -1.54
CA ARG A 25 0.27 -12.63 -1.76
C ARG A 25 1.35 -12.22 -2.76
N VAL A 26 2.58 -12.65 -2.51
CA VAL A 26 3.65 -12.51 -3.50
C VAL A 26 3.41 -13.49 -4.65
N ASP A 27 3.28 -12.97 -5.86
CA ASP A 27 3.04 -13.75 -7.07
C ASP A 27 3.88 -13.23 -8.26
N GLY A 28 4.00 -14.01 -9.32
CA GLY A 28 4.72 -13.65 -10.55
C GLY A 28 6.25 -13.73 -10.46
N LEU A 29 6.80 -14.30 -9.38
CA LEU A 29 8.22 -14.63 -9.24
C LEU A 29 8.45 -16.14 -9.47
N PRO A 30 9.63 -16.54 -10.00
CA PRO A 30 10.00 -17.94 -10.07
C PRO A 30 10.00 -18.63 -8.70
N ARG A 31 9.84 -19.95 -8.70
CA ARG A 31 9.82 -20.73 -7.45
C ARG A 31 11.19 -20.67 -6.77
N GLY A 32 11.20 -20.35 -5.48
CA GLY A 32 12.42 -20.22 -4.67
C GLY A 32 13.00 -18.81 -4.61
N GLU A 33 12.46 -17.87 -5.40
CA GLU A 33 12.84 -16.45 -5.37
C GLU A 33 12.10 -15.69 -4.25
N ALA A 34 12.57 -14.47 -3.99
CA ALA A 34 11.98 -13.57 -3.02
C ALA A 34 11.78 -12.16 -3.58
N LEU A 35 10.71 -11.51 -3.13
CA LEU A 35 10.44 -10.10 -3.38
C LEU A 35 11.16 -9.26 -2.34
N SER A 36 12.09 -8.40 -2.76
CA SER A 36 12.76 -7.46 -1.87
C SER A 36 11.81 -6.39 -1.32
N ILE A 37 11.96 -6.08 -0.03
CA ILE A 37 11.40 -4.92 0.65
C ILE A 37 12.52 -3.88 0.74
N ARG A 38 12.29 -2.68 0.20
CA ARG A 38 13.30 -1.62 0.14
C ARG A 38 12.98 -0.47 1.07
N ALA A 39 14.01 0.25 1.52
CA ALA A 39 13.85 1.41 2.40
C ALA A 39 13.02 2.53 1.74
N GLU A 40 13.18 2.70 0.43
CA GLU A 40 12.51 3.70 -0.41
C GLU A 40 11.87 3.04 -1.64
N PRO A 41 10.88 3.69 -2.32
CA PRO A 41 10.23 3.17 -3.52
C PRO A 41 11.12 3.34 -4.76
N ASP A 42 12.35 2.83 -4.68
CA ASP A 42 13.38 2.90 -5.70
C ASP A 42 14.07 1.54 -5.85
N ALA A 43 14.43 1.15 -7.07
CA ALA A 43 15.06 -0.15 -7.34
C ALA A 43 16.51 -0.25 -6.83
N GLY A 44 17.20 0.88 -6.65
CA GLY A 44 18.55 0.98 -6.10
C GLY A 44 18.61 1.17 -4.58
N ALA A 45 17.47 1.42 -3.92
CA ALA A 45 17.42 1.63 -2.47
C ALA A 45 17.80 0.35 -1.69
N GLU A 46 18.32 0.54 -0.47
CA GLU A 46 18.71 -0.54 0.44
C GLU A 46 17.58 -1.56 0.63
N ILE A 47 17.94 -2.85 0.63
CA ILE A 47 17.02 -3.96 0.93
C ILE A 47 16.97 -4.15 2.44
N VAL A 48 15.80 -3.93 3.04
CA VAL A 48 15.53 -4.03 4.49
C VAL A 48 14.76 -5.30 4.87
N GLY A 49 14.50 -6.17 3.90
CA GLY A 49 13.84 -7.45 4.09
C GLY A 49 13.48 -8.11 2.77
N GLU A 50 13.00 -9.34 2.85
CA GLU A 50 12.59 -10.12 1.69
C GLU A 50 11.34 -10.96 2.02
N ILE A 51 10.53 -11.19 0.99
CA ILE A 51 9.29 -11.96 1.09
C ILE A 51 9.37 -13.12 0.09
N PRO A 52 9.48 -14.37 0.55
CA PRO A 52 9.51 -15.51 -0.36
C PRO A 52 8.27 -15.56 -1.26
N ALA A 53 8.45 -16.03 -2.49
CA ALA A 53 7.33 -16.21 -3.43
C ALA A 53 6.19 -17.05 -2.80
N GLY A 54 4.94 -16.66 -3.08
CA GLY A 54 3.74 -17.32 -2.56
C GLY A 54 3.35 -16.97 -1.12
N ARG A 55 4.17 -16.18 -0.40
CA ARG A 55 3.86 -15.77 0.99
C ARG A 55 2.90 -14.59 1.04
N ARG A 56 2.13 -14.54 2.14
CA ARG A 56 1.17 -13.48 2.47
C ARG A 56 1.87 -12.31 3.18
N LEU A 57 1.40 -11.09 2.92
CA LEU A 57 1.86 -9.85 3.55
C LEU A 57 0.71 -8.83 3.63
N LEU A 58 0.97 -7.71 4.30
CA LEU A 58 0.04 -6.57 4.36
C LEU A 58 0.61 -5.38 3.58
N GLY A 59 -0.24 -4.70 2.82
CA GLY A 59 0.03 -3.43 2.16
C GLY A 59 -0.69 -2.26 2.81
N PHE A 60 -0.16 -1.05 2.63
CA PHE A 60 -0.63 0.18 3.28
C PHE A 60 -0.75 1.34 2.28
N GLY A 61 -1.14 1.01 1.05
CA GLY A 61 -1.20 1.93 -0.08
C GLY A 61 0.05 1.91 -0.96
N CYS A 62 -0.12 2.46 -2.16
CA CYS A 62 0.88 2.45 -3.22
C CYS A 62 1.08 3.84 -3.81
N THR A 63 2.27 4.08 -4.35
CA THR A 63 2.65 5.31 -5.05
C THR A 63 3.33 4.98 -6.38
N ASN A 64 3.12 5.83 -7.37
CA ASN A 64 3.91 5.90 -8.60
C ASN A 64 4.71 7.20 -8.68
N ASP A 65 4.64 8.06 -7.66
CA ASP A 65 5.45 9.26 -7.51
C ASP A 65 6.89 8.88 -7.13
N THR A 66 7.60 8.34 -8.12
CA THR A 66 8.97 7.84 -8.01
C THR A 66 9.76 8.26 -9.25
N PRO A 67 11.10 8.38 -9.19
CA PRO A 67 11.91 8.75 -10.35
C PRO A 67 11.67 7.86 -11.57
N SER A 68 11.38 6.57 -11.33
CA SER A 68 11.12 5.58 -12.38
C SER A 68 9.66 5.51 -12.85
N ARG A 69 8.74 6.24 -12.21
CA ARG A 69 7.27 6.15 -12.39
C ARG A 69 6.69 4.74 -12.20
N THR A 70 7.44 3.85 -11.59
CA THR A 70 6.97 2.50 -11.31
C THR A 70 6.16 2.50 -10.02
N THR A 71 5.16 1.63 -9.95
CA THR A 71 4.30 1.57 -8.76
C THR A 71 4.93 0.71 -7.67
N TRP A 72 5.04 1.28 -6.48
CA TRP A 72 5.53 0.65 -5.26
C TRP A 72 4.47 0.73 -4.18
N CYS A 73 4.37 -0.31 -3.36
CA CYS A 73 3.46 -0.34 -2.23
C CYS A 73 4.24 -0.38 -0.94
N ARG A 74 3.77 0.37 0.05
CA ARG A 74 4.26 0.26 1.41
C ARG A 74 3.74 -1.06 1.98
N VAL A 75 4.64 -1.91 2.47
CA VAL A 75 4.30 -3.26 2.91
C VAL A 75 4.91 -3.61 4.27
N LYS A 76 4.32 -4.59 4.95
CA LYS A 76 4.83 -5.22 6.17
C LYS A 76 4.88 -6.72 6.01
N PHE A 77 6.02 -7.31 6.31
CA PHE A 77 6.21 -8.76 6.40
C PHE A 77 7.13 -9.11 7.56
N GLY A 78 6.63 -9.89 8.52
CA GLY A 78 7.35 -10.15 9.77
C GLY A 78 7.71 -8.85 10.50
N ARG A 79 9.01 -8.62 10.71
CA ARG A 79 9.54 -7.39 11.33
C ARG A 79 9.90 -6.30 10.32
N SER A 80 9.93 -6.61 9.02
CA SER A 80 10.33 -5.67 7.98
C SER A 80 9.15 -4.82 7.54
N VAL A 81 9.38 -3.51 7.42
CA VAL A 81 8.45 -2.53 6.85
C VAL A 81 9.21 -1.69 5.84
N GLY A 82 8.67 -1.57 4.63
CA GLY A 82 9.32 -0.83 3.54
C GLY A 82 8.49 -0.86 2.26
N TRP A 83 9.14 -0.81 1.10
CA TRP A 83 8.50 -0.69 -0.21
C TRP A 83 8.75 -1.92 -1.06
N ALA A 84 7.70 -2.45 -1.68
CA ALA A 84 7.78 -3.57 -2.62
C ALA A 84 7.08 -3.24 -3.95
N ARG A 85 7.53 -3.85 -5.04
CA ARG A 85 6.98 -3.62 -6.38
C ARG A 85 5.54 -4.11 -6.47
N ARG A 86 4.60 -3.24 -6.85
CA ARG A 86 3.16 -3.55 -6.97
C ARG A 86 2.87 -4.75 -7.87
N ARG A 87 3.65 -4.94 -8.93
CA ARG A 87 3.42 -5.98 -9.95
C ARG A 87 3.53 -7.42 -9.43
N TYR A 88 4.16 -7.60 -8.26
CA TYR A 88 4.30 -8.90 -7.61
C TYR A 88 3.36 -9.08 -6.43
N LEU A 89 2.40 -8.18 -6.23
CA LEU A 89 1.43 -8.23 -5.14
C LEU A 89 0.06 -8.56 -5.73
N ALA A 90 -0.37 -9.82 -5.59
CA ALA A 90 -1.71 -10.24 -5.94
C ALA A 90 -2.64 -10.00 -4.73
N PRO A 91 -3.78 -9.29 -4.89
CA PRO A 91 -4.78 -9.21 -3.83
C PRO A 91 -5.24 -10.62 -3.43
N GLU A 92 -5.58 -10.80 -2.17
CA GLU A 92 -6.20 -12.04 -1.67
C GLU A 92 -7.71 -11.98 -1.57
#